data_AF-A0A9E0HZZ0-F1
#
_entry.id   AF-A0A9E0HZZ0-F1
#
_cell.length_a   1.000
_cell.length_b   1.000
_cell.length_c   1.000
_cell.angle_alpha   90.00
_cell.angle_beta   90.00
_cell.angle_gamma   90.00
#
_symmetry.space_group_name_H-M   'P 1'
#
loop_
_entity.id
_entity.type
_entity.pdbx_description
1 polymer ?
#
loop_
_entity_poly.entity_id
_entity_poly.type
_entity_poly.pdbx_seq_one_letter_code
_entity_poly.pdbx_strand_id
1 'polypeptide(L)' 'MAKTDHLSLIVAMAKNRVIGFDNDLPWHLPEDLKRFKDVTMGKPVIMGRKTFQSIESRLKKPLPG' A
#
# COMPACT_ATOMS: atom_id res chain seq x y z
N MET A 1 0.30 28.21 -13.62
CA MET A 1 -0.35 27.99 -12.31
C MET A 1 0.05 26.62 -11.81
N ALA A 2 0.67 26.51 -10.64
CA ALA A 2 0.89 25.21 -10.01
C ALA A 2 -0.46 24.70 -9.51
N LYS A 3 -0.90 23.55 -10.04
CA LYS A 3 -2.08 22.85 -9.54
C LYS A 3 -1.69 22.23 -8.20
N THR A 4 -2.39 22.57 -7.13
CA THR A 4 -2.21 21.92 -5.82
C THR A 4 -2.96 20.59 -5.86
N ASP A 5 -2.29 19.51 -6.24
CA ASP A 5 -2.87 18.17 -6.13
C ASP A 5 -2.86 17.74 -4.65
N HIS A 6 -3.96 17.16 -4.19
CA HIS A 6 -4.10 16.71 -2.81
C HIS A 6 -3.35 15.38 -2.59
N LEU A 7 -2.45 15.34 -1.61
CA LEU A 7 -1.80 14.12 -1.17
C LEU A 7 -2.62 13.44 -0.07
N SER A 8 -2.91 12.15 -0.24
CA SER A 8 -3.58 11.31 0.76
C SER A 8 -2.66 10.18 1.21
N LEU A 9 -2.75 9.82 2.49
CA LEU A 9 -2.03 8.69 3.08
C LEU A 9 -3.02 7.57 3.38
N ILE A 10 -2.65 6.33 3.04
CA ILE A 10 -3.43 5.12 3.35
C ILE A 10 -2.51 4.12 4.06
N VAL A 11 -2.96 3.56 5.18
CA VAL A 11 -2.20 2.62 6.00
C VAL A 11 -3.12 1.71 6.81
N ALA A 12 -2.79 0.43 6.88
CA ALA A 12 -3.35 -0.50 7.87
C ALA A 12 -2.39 -0.54 9.07
N MET A 13 -2.92 -0.33 10.27
CA MET A 13 -2.12 -0.12 11.48
C MET A 13 -2.76 -0.80 12.69
N ALA A 14 -1.99 -1.59 13.41
CA ALA A 14 -2.42 -2.19 14.67
C ALA A 14 -2.54 -1.14 15.80
N LYS A 15 -3.23 -1.48 16.90
CA LYS A 15 -3.42 -0.55 18.05
C LYS A 15 -2.10 -0.05 18.65
N ASN A 16 -1.03 -0.85 18.56
CA ASN A 16 0.32 -0.51 19.00
C ASN A 16 1.17 0.15 17.89
N ARG A 17 0.52 0.65 16.82
CA ARG A 17 1.14 1.34 15.68
C ARG A 17 2.04 0.50 14.77
N VAL A 18 2.00 -0.82 14.91
CA VAL A 18 2.71 -1.74 13.98
C VAL A 18 2.04 -1.71 12.60
N ILE A 19 2.86 -1.62 11.55
CA ILE A 19 2.44 -1.63 10.14
C ILE A 19 3.14 -2.72 9.31
N GLY A 20 4.14 -3.40 9.89
CA GLY A 20 5.01 -4.34 9.19
C GLY A 20 5.88 -5.14 10.16
N PHE A 21 6.27 -6.34 9.77
CA PHE A 21 7.25 -7.19 10.45
C PHE A 21 8.05 -7.96 9.40
N ASP A 22 9.38 -7.98 9.53
CA ASP A 22 10.30 -8.66 8.59
C ASP A 22 10.07 -8.35 7.09
N ASN A 23 9.94 -7.05 6.76
CA ASN A 23 9.60 -6.55 5.41
C ASN A 23 8.27 -7.06 4.84
N ASP A 24 7.36 -7.50 5.71
CA ASP A 24 6.07 -8.00 5.31
C ASP A 24 4.90 -7.54 6.19
N LEU A 25 3.67 -7.77 5.74
CA LEU A 25 2.49 -7.55 6.56
C LEU A 25 2.41 -8.62 7.66
N PRO A 26 2.25 -8.25 8.95
CA PRO A 26 2.18 -9.22 10.04
C PRO A 26 0.83 -9.95 10.12
N TRP A 27 -0.06 -9.72 9.15
CA TRP A 27 -1.38 -10.32 9.05
C TRP A 27 -1.69 -10.72 7.61
N HIS A 28 -2.60 -11.68 7.46
CA HIS A 28 -3.18 -12.08 6.19
C HIS A 28 -4.68 -11.78 6.20
N LEU A 29 -5.06 -10.59 5.71
CA LEU A 29 -6.44 -10.10 5.65
C LEU A 29 -6.79 -9.75 4.21
N PRO A 30 -7.39 -10.67 3.43
CA PRO A 30 -7.71 -10.45 2.02
C PRO A 30 -8.62 -9.24 1.78
N GLU A 31 -9.56 -8.98 2.68
CA GLU A 31 -10.50 -7.85 2.61
C GLU A 31 -9.77 -6.50 2.74
N ASP A 32 -8.70 -6.43 3.53
CA ASP A 32 -7.89 -5.22 3.69
C ASP A 32 -7.15 -4.89 2.39
N LEU A 33 -6.55 -5.90 1.74
CA LEU A 33 -5.91 -5.74 0.43
C LEU A 33 -6.92 -5.38 -0.67
N LYS A 34 -8.13 -5.96 -0.63
CA LYS A 34 -9.21 -5.60 -1.55
C LYS A 34 -9.60 -4.12 -1.37
N ARG A 35 -9.79 -3.68 -0.13
CA ARG A 35 -10.09 -2.28 0.19
C ARG A 35 -8.97 -1.35 -0.26
N PHE A 36 -7.71 -1.71 -0.01
CA PHE A 36 -6.57 -0.93 -0.48
C PHE A 36 -6.62 -0.75 -2.00
N LYS A 37 -6.80 -1.86 -2.74
CA LYS A 37 -6.96 -1.83 -4.20
C LYS A 37 -8.10 -0.91 -4.63
N ASP A 38 -9.28 -1.06 -4.05
CA ASP A 38 -10.47 -0.28 -4.41
C ASP A 38 -10.26 1.23 -4.17
N VAL A 39 -9.53 1.60 -3.11
CA VAL A 39 -9.24 3.01 -2.78
C VAL A 39 -8.17 3.61 -3.71
N THR A 40 -7.17 2.82 -4.11
CA THR A 40 -6.02 3.30 -4.89
C THR A 40 -6.15 3.13 -6.40
N MET A 41 -7.10 2.32 -6.88
CA MET A 41 -7.30 2.05 -8.31
C MET A 41 -7.46 3.35 -9.12
N GLY A 42 -6.79 3.42 -10.28
CA GLY A 42 -6.81 4.58 -11.16
C GLY A 42 -6.04 5.80 -10.63
N LYS A 43 -5.28 5.68 -9.53
CA LYS A 43 -4.51 6.76 -8.91
C LYS A 43 -3.03 6.41 -8.85
N PRO A 44 -2.11 7.38 -9.01
CA PRO A 44 -0.70 7.17 -8.73
C PRO A 44 -0.50 6.76 -7.26
N VAL A 45 0.21 5.66 -7.03
CA VAL A 45 0.58 5.20 -5.68
C VAL A 45 2.08 5.41 -5.48
N ILE A 46 2.41 6.25 -4.49
CA ILE A 46 3.79 6.50 -4.08
C ILE A 46 4.10 5.58 -2.89
N MET A 47 5.23 4.88 -2.94
CA MET A 47 5.67 4.00 -1.87
C MET A 47 7.20 3.94 -1.79
N GLY A 48 7.72 3.54 -0.64
CA GLY A 48 9.16 3.30 -0.49
C GLY A 48 9.64 2.06 -1.24
N ARG A 49 10.92 2.03 -1.61
CA ARG A 49 11.56 0.90 -2.33
C ARG A 49 11.31 -0.47 -1.68
N LYS A 50 11.42 -0.57 -0.34
CA LYS A 50 11.19 -1.83 0.39
C LYS A 50 9.73 -2.29 0.28
N THR A 51 8.78 -1.38 0.34
CA THR A 51 7.34 -1.68 0.14
C THR A 51 7.09 -2.19 -1.27
N PHE A 52 7.68 -1.55 -2.28
CA PHE A 52 7.58 -2.01 -3.67
C PHE A 52 8.10 -3.44 -3.84
N GLN A 53 9.29 -3.74 -3.31
CA GLN A 53 9.86 -5.09 -3.38
C GLN A 53 9.04 -6.14 -2.64
N SER A 54 8.47 -5.80 -1.47
CA SER A 54 7.57 -6.68 -0.73
C SER A 54 6.29 -7.00 -1.52
N ILE A 55 5.72 -6.01 -2.20
CA ILE A 55 4.54 -6.20 -3.06
C ILE A 55 4.91 -7.02 -4.30
N GLU A 56 6.02 -6.72 -4.97
CA GLU A 56 6.47 -7.43 -6.15
C GLU A 56 6.82 -8.89 -5.82
N SER A 57 7.42 -9.17 -4.66
CA SER A 57 7.72 -10.53 -4.24
C SER A 57 6.43 -11.36 -4.02
N ARG A 58 5.36 -10.72 -3.53
CA ARG A 58 4.03 -11.30 -3.31
C ARG A 58 3.22 -11.47 -4.60
N LEU A 59 3.12 -10.42 -5.42
CA LEU A 59 2.26 -10.38 -6.60
C LEU A 59 2.94 -10.84 -7.89
N LYS A 60 4.29 -10.90 -7.90
CA LYS A 60 5.14 -11.12 -9.08
C LYS A 60 4.95 -10.07 -10.19
N LYS A 61 4.37 -8.93 -9.86
CA LYS A 61 4.13 -7.77 -10.74
C LYS A 61 3.88 -6.51 -9.91
N PRO A 62 3.96 -5.30 -10.50
CA PRO A 62 3.50 -4.08 -9.86
C PRO A 62 2.01 -4.12 -9.49
N LEU A 63 1.57 -3.17 -8.65
CA LEU A 63 0.15 -2.98 -8.38
C LEU A 63 -0.61 -2.76 -9.70
N PRO A 64 -1.82 -3.33 -9.84
CA PRO A 64 -2.68 -2.98 -10.96
C PRO A 64 -3.02 -1.48 -10.87
N GLY A 65 -2.77 -0.76 -11.96
CA GLY A 65 -3.14 0.64 -12.13
C GLY A 65 -4.62 0.80 -12.45
#